data_AF-A0A3Q3W301-F1
#
_entry.id   AF-A0A3Q3W301-F1
#
_cell.length_a   1.000
_cell.length_b   1.000
_cell.length_c   1.000
_cell.angle_alpha   90.00
_cell.angle_beta   90.00
_cell.angle_gamma   90.00
#
_symmetry.space_group_name_H-M   'P 1'
#
loop_
_entity.id
_entity.type
_entity.pdbx_description
1 polymer ?
#
loop_
_entity_poly.entity_id
_entity_poly.type
_entity_poly.pdbx_seq_one_letter_code
_entity_poly.pdbx_strand_id
1 'polypeptide(L)'
;LHSKLRLGSSSSSSLTDLSQDKGTQQRRAGSNATWNSIHSAVISVFQRKEMGENELYTLNEGVRQLLKTELGSFFTEYLQNQLLTKGMVILRDKIRFYEEITGLAGRHMGLLLL
;
A
#
# COMPACT_ATOMS: atom_id res chain seq x y z
N LEU A 1 11.81 -73.16 -22.77
CA LEU A 1 12.75 -72.09 -23.20
C LEU A 1 12.31 -70.77 -22.56
N HIS A 2 13.22 -70.15 -21.78
CA HIS A 2 13.46 -68.70 -21.54
C HIS A 2 12.28 -67.80 -21.10
N SER A 3 12.35 -66.94 -20.08
CA SER A 3 13.38 -66.51 -19.13
C SER A 3 12.70 -65.54 -18.15
N LYS A 4 12.81 -65.76 -16.83
CA LYS A 4 12.38 -64.80 -15.80
C LYS A 4 13.38 -63.65 -15.69
N LEU A 5 12.92 -62.42 -15.86
CA LEU A 5 13.69 -61.19 -15.62
C LEU A 5 13.59 -60.76 -14.14
N ARG A 6 14.74 -60.32 -13.59
CA ARG A 6 14.94 -59.75 -12.26
C ARG A 6 15.51 -58.32 -12.43
N LEU A 7 15.39 -57.49 -11.38
CA LEU A 7 15.98 -56.13 -11.12
C LEU A 7 15.05 -54.97 -11.52
N GLY A 8 14.88 -53.89 -10.75
CA GLY A 8 15.45 -53.42 -9.47
C GLY A 8 14.45 -52.45 -8.78
N SER A 9 14.35 -52.46 -7.45
CA SER A 9 14.96 -51.49 -6.52
C SER A 9 14.70 -50.01 -6.81
N SER A 10 13.90 -49.43 -5.91
CA SER A 10 14.09 -48.10 -5.34
C SER A 10 13.82 -46.89 -6.23
N SER A 11 12.54 -46.53 -6.39
CA SER A 11 12.17 -45.13 -6.60
C SER A 11 12.21 -44.41 -5.25
N SER A 12 13.40 -43.93 -4.89
CA SER A 12 13.55 -42.86 -3.90
C SER A 12 12.90 -41.61 -4.48
N SER A 13 11.64 -41.37 -4.12
CA SER A 13 10.95 -40.10 -4.37
C SER A 13 11.67 -39.02 -3.57
N SER A 14 12.53 -38.28 -4.27
CA SER A 14 13.19 -37.07 -3.77
C SER A 14 12.15 -36.09 -3.22
N LEU A 15 12.01 -36.07 -1.89
CA LEU A 15 11.15 -35.16 -1.13
C LEU A 15 11.67 -33.71 -1.08
N THR A 16 12.65 -33.36 -1.90
CA THR A 16 13.36 -32.08 -1.82
C THR A 16 12.78 -30.96 -2.68
N ASP A 17 11.78 -31.21 -3.54
CA ASP A 17 11.29 -30.18 -4.48
C ASP A 17 10.05 -29.40 -4.00
N LEU A 18 9.37 -29.82 -2.92
CA LEU A 18 8.18 -29.13 -2.41
C LEU A 18 8.47 -28.04 -1.35
N SER A 19 9.69 -28.00 -0.80
CA SER A 19 10.03 -27.02 0.25
C SER A 19 10.49 -25.67 -0.31
N GLN A 20 10.92 -25.63 -1.57
CA GLN A 20 11.49 -24.42 -2.17
C GLN A 20 10.41 -23.44 -2.66
N ASP A 21 9.22 -23.93 -3.02
CA ASP A 21 8.09 -23.10 -3.47
C ASP A 21 7.33 -22.41 -2.30
N LYS A 22 7.30 -23.03 -1.11
CA LYS A 22 6.68 -22.40 0.06
C LYS A 22 7.47 -21.19 0.57
N GLY A 23 8.80 -21.19 0.45
CA GLY A 23 9.64 -20.08 0.88
C GLY A 23 9.48 -18.81 0.03
N THR A 24 9.26 -18.97 -1.27
CA THR A 24 9.06 -17.84 -2.21
C THR A 24 7.65 -17.27 -2.09
N GLN A 25 6.64 -18.13 -1.93
CA GLN A 25 5.25 -17.71 -1.74
C GLN A 25 5.04 -17.02 -0.40
N GLN A 26 5.71 -17.48 0.67
CA GLN A 26 5.66 -16.84 1.99
C GLN A 26 6.43 -15.51 2.02
N ARG A 27 7.55 -15.39 1.29
CA ARG A 27 8.24 -14.10 1.09
C ARG A 27 7.39 -13.09 0.32
N ARG A 28 6.71 -13.52 -0.75
CA ARG A 28 5.79 -12.65 -1.52
C ARG A 28 4.57 -12.24 -0.68
N ALA A 29 3.98 -13.16 0.06
CA ALA A 29 2.87 -12.86 0.97
C ALA A 29 3.26 -11.87 2.07
N GLY A 30 4.45 -12.01 2.65
CA GLY A 30 4.99 -11.07 3.63
C GLY A 30 5.20 -9.66 3.07
N SER A 31 5.77 -9.55 1.86
CA SER A 31 5.96 -8.25 1.20
C SER A 31 4.63 -7.54 0.92
N ASN A 32 3.59 -8.30 0.54
CA ASN A 32 2.27 -7.76 0.25
C ASN A 32 1.51 -7.34 1.53
N ALA A 33 1.71 -8.05 2.65
CA ALA A 33 1.16 -7.68 3.95
C ALA A 33 1.76 -6.36 4.45
N THR A 34 3.08 -6.19 4.30
CA THR A 34 3.79 -4.94 4.63
C THR A 34 3.26 -3.76 3.80
N TRP A 35 3.05 -3.95 2.50
CA TRP A 35 2.44 -2.96 1.62
C TRP A 35 1.05 -2.52 2.11
N ASN A 36 0.15 -3.46 2.37
CA ASN A 36 -1.23 -3.15 2.78
C ASN A 36 -1.29 -2.42 4.12
N SER A 37 -0.40 -2.77 5.05
CA SER A 37 -0.27 -2.09 6.34
C SER A 37 0.20 -0.65 6.15
N ILE A 38 1.26 -0.42 5.36
CA ILE A 38 1.78 0.91 5.07
C ILE A 38 0.73 1.78 4.36
N HIS A 39 0.05 1.22 3.35
CA HIS A 39 -0.97 1.93 2.59
C HIS A 39 -2.13 2.41 3.48
N SER A 40 -2.65 1.53 4.33
CA SER A 40 -3.75 1.86 5.26
C SER A 40 -3.35 2.93 6.28
N ALA A 41 -2.13 2.83 6.80
CA ALA A 41 -1.60 3.79 7.76
C ALA A 41 -1.36 5.17 7.13
N VAL A 42 -0.82 5.23 5.91
CA VAL A 42 -0.68 6.48 5.16
C VAL A 42 -2.05 7.15 4.95
N ILE A 43 -3.08 6.41 4.54
CA ILE A 43 -4.43 6.97 4.41
C ILE A 43 -4.94 7.54 5.73
N SER A 44 -4.71 6.83 6.84
CA SER A 44 -5.15 7.26 8.17
C SER A 44 -4.51 8.58 8.61
N VAL A 45 -3.22 8.77 8.31
CA VAL A 45 -2.51 10.05 8.52
C VAL A 45 -3.16 11.18 7.73
N PHE A 46 -3.44 10.95 6.44
CA PHE A 46 -4.07 11.95 5.58
C PHE A 46 -5.50 12.30 6.00
N GLN A 47 -6.21 11.34 6.60
CA GLN A 47 -7.55 11.55 7.15
C GLN A 47 -7.54 12.23 8.53
N ARG A 48 -6.37 12.59 9.08
CA ARG A 48 -6.20 13.11 10.45
C ARG A 48 -6.80 12.19 11.52
N LYS A 49 -6.79 10.88 11.26
CA LYS A 49 -7.20 9.89 12.26
C LYS A 49 -6.11 9.84 13.33
N GLU A 50 -6.51 9.78 14.61
CA GLU A 50 -5.54 9.56 15.68
C GLU A 50 -4.85 8.22 15.46
N MET A 51 -3.53 8.23 15.51
CA MET A 51 -2.72 7.02 15.44
C MET A 51 -2.36 6.60 16.86
N GLY A 52 -2.35 5.29 17.10
CA GLY A 52 -1.93 4.72 18.37
C GLY A 52 -0.46 5.04 18.70
N GLU A 53 -0.09 4.80 19.96
CA GLU A 53 1.28 4.97 20.41
C GLU A 53 2.24 4.13 19.54
N ASN A 54 3.35 4.73 19.10
CA ASN A 54 4.36 4.10 18.25
C ASN A 54 3.90 3.67 16.83
N GLU A 55 2.66 3.90 16.41
CA GLU A 55 2.21 3.59 15.05
C GLU A 55 2.92 4.44 14.00
N LEU A 56 3.18 5.72 14.31
CA LEU A 56 3.94 6.60 13.41
C LEU A 56 5.37 6.08 13.18
N TYR A 57 6.01 5.59 14.24
CA TYR A 57 7.35 5.02 14.16
C TYR A 57 7.35 3.73 13.32
N THR A 58 6.41 2.83 13.61
CA THR A 58 6.22 1.58 12.88
C THR A 58 5.95 1.82 11.40
N LEU A 59 5.12 2.82 11.08
CA LEU A 59 4.86 3.25 9.71
C LEU A 59 6.15 3.73 9.03
N ASN A 60 6.90 4.61 9.69
CA ASN A 60 8.13 5.18 9.14
C ASN A 60 9.17 4.09 8.83
N GLU A 61 9.29 3.10 9.71
CA GLU A 61 10.20 1.99 9.50
C GLU A 61 9.71 1.05 8.39
N GLY A 62 8.42 0.75 8.36
CA GLY A 62 7.81 -0.01 7.25
C GLY A 62 8.06 0.65 5.90
N VAL A 63 7.90 1.97 5.81
CA VAL A 63 8.22 2.74 4.60
C VAL A 63 9.70 2.64 4.23
N ARG A 64 10.62 2.80 5.18
CA ARG A 64 12.07 2.63 4.93
C ARG A 64 12.40 1.24 4.40
N GLN A 65 11.78 0.20 4.94
CA GLN A 65 12.00 -1.17 4.47
C GLN A 65 11.42 -1.39 3.08
N LEU A 66 10.20 -0.93 2.83
CA LEU A 66 9.54 -1.03 1.52
C LEU A 66 10.36 -0.33 0.41
N LEU A 67 10.91 0.85 0.70
CA LEU A 67 11.74 1.60 -0.24
C LEU A 67 13.04 0.89 -0.63
N LYS A 68 13.54 -0.04 0.21
CA LYS A 68 14.72 -0.87 -0.11
C LYS A 68 14.38 -2.06 -1.02
N THR A 69 13.10 -2.35 -1.24
CA THR A 69 12.64 -3.44 -2.10
C THR A 69 12.35 -2.95 -3.52
N GLU A 70 12.17 -3.90 -4.44
CA GLU A 70 11.73 -3.66 -5.82
C GLU A 70 10.38 -2.92 -5.91
N LEU A 71 9.57 -2.98 -4.84
CA LEU A 71 8.27 -2.29 -4.75
C LEU A 71 8.40 -0.81 -4.36
N GLY A 72 9.60 -0.35 -3.99
CA GLY A 72 9.84 1.02 -3.57
C GLY A 72 9.50 2.05 -4.65
N SER A 73 9.90 1.79 -5.90
CA SER A 73 9.58 2.67 -7.04
C SER A 73 8.07 2.75 -7.29
N PHE A 74 7.39 1.61 -7.33
CA PHE A 74 5.92 1.53 -7.42
C PHE A 74 5.22 2.28 -6.29
N PHE A 75 5.72 2.17 -5.05
CA PHE A 75 5.18 2.90 -3.90
C PHE A 75 5.29 4.41 -4.07
N THR A 76 6.47 4.91 -4.44
CA THR A 76 6.70 6.34 -4.64
C THR A 76 5.86 6.90 -5.78
N GLU A 77 5.71 6.15 -6.87
CA GLU A 77 4.90 6.54 -8.01
C GLU A 77 3.40 6.56 -7.64
N TYR A 78 2.92 5.56 -6.89
CA TYR A 78 1.54 5.55 -6.38
C TYR A 78 1.24 6.76 -5.50
N LEU A 79 2.13 7.09 -4.55
CA LEU A 79 1.96 8.26 -3.69
C LEU A 79 1.89 9.56 -4.49
N GLN A 80 2.77 9.72 -5.48
CA GLN A 80 2.78 10.91 -6.34
C GLN A 80 1.52 10.99 -7.22
N ASN A 81 1.21 9.91 -7.95
CA ASN A 81 0.21 9.96 -9.00
C ASN A 81 -1.21 9.82 -8.47
N GLN A 82 -1.42 9.08 -7.38
CA GLN A 82 -2.74 8.84 -6.81
C GLN A 82 -3.00 9.70 -5.58
N LEU A 83 -2.12 9.68 -4.58
CA LEU A 83 -2.45 10.30 -3.29
C LEU A 83 -2.24 11.81 -3.30
N LEU A 84 -1.08 12.28 -3.77
CA LEU A 84 -0.75 13.71 -3.82
C LEU A 84 -1.64 14.44 -4.84
N THR A 85 -1.83 13.89 -6.03
CA THR A 85 -2.73 14.47 -7.03
C THR A 85 -4.16 14.59 -6.52
N LYS A 86 -4.73 13.53 -5.93
CA LYS A 86 -6.09 13.58 -5.36
C LYS A 86 -6.17 14.53 -4.16
N GLY A 87 -5.17 14.54 -3.29
CA GLY A 87 -5.10 15.46 -2.15
C GLY A 87 -5.09 16.92 -2.59
N MET A 88 -4.31 17.27 -3.63
CA MET A 88 -4.27 18.62 -4.19
C MET A 88 -5.58 19.03 -4.85
N VAL A 89 -6.26 18.11 -5.54
CA VAL A 89 -7.60 18.36 -6.11
C VAL A 89 -8.59 18.68 -4.99
N ILE A 90 -8.67 17.84 -3.95
CA ILE A 90 -9.57 18.04 -2.82
C ILE A 90 -9.28 19.37 -2.10
N LEU A 91 -8.00 19.70 -1.90
CA LEU A 91 -7.63 20.95 -1.25
C LEU A 91 -8.06 22.17 -2.06
N ARG A 92 -7.81 22.16 -3.38
CA ARG A 92 -8.25 23.23 -4.29
C ARG A 92 -9.77 23.37 -4.28
N ASP A 93 -10.50 22.26 -4.33
CA ASP A 93 -11.97 22.29 -4.32
C ASP A 93 -12.48 22.85 -2.99
N LYS A 94 -11.83 22.50 -1.88
CA LYS A 94 -12.15 23.02 -0.55
C LYS A 94 -11.87 24.53 -0.44
N ILE A 95 -10.75 25.01 -0.99
CA ILE A 95 -10.44 26.46 -1.04
C ILE A 95 -11.50 27.19 -1.85
N ARG A 96 -11.79 26.73 -3.08
CA ARG A 96 -12.82 27.33 -3.94
C ARG A 96 -14.19 27.38 -3.26
N PHE A 97 -14.57 26.32 -2.58
CA PHE A 97 -15.81 26.26 -1.81
C PHE A 97 -15.90 27.35 -0.73
N TYR A 98 -14.82 27.57 0.04
CA TYR A 98 -14.81 28.64 1.04
C TYR A 98 -14.82 30.04 0.44
N GLU A 99 -14.10 30.25 -0.68
CA GLU A 99 -14.13 31.51 -1.43
C GLU A 99 -15.52 31.82 -1.99
N GLU A 100 -16.24 30.81 -2.48
CA GLU A 100 -17.59 30.97 -3.00
C GLU A 100 -18.58 31.36 -1.89
N ILE A 101 -18.51 30.71 -0.71
CA ILE A 101 -19.34 31.06 0.44
C ILE A 101 -19.03 32.46 0.97
N THR A 102 -17.74 32.82 1.10
CA THR A 102 -17.35 34.15 1.56
C THR A 102 -17.70 35.23 0.54
N GLY A 103 -17.57 34.95 -0.75
CA GLY A 103 -18.02 35.82 -1.84
C GLY A 103 -19.54 36.03 -1.85
N LEU A 104 -20.32 34.96 -1.62
CA LEU A 104 -21.78 35.03 -1.46
C LEU A 104 -22.19 35.85 -0.23
N ALA A 105 -21.55 35.61 0.92
CA ALA A 105 -21.80 36.37 2.14
C ALA A 105 -21.45 37.86 1.97
N GLY A 106 -20.32 38.17 1.30
CA GLY A 106 -19.93 39.54 0.98
C GLY A 106 -20.91 40.25 0.05
N ARG A 107 -21.43 39.56 -0.97
CA ARG A 107 -22.43 40.12 -1.90
C ARG A 107 -23.80 40.32 -1.23
N HIS A 108 -24.21 39.40 -0.36
CA HIS A 108 -25.46 39.53 0.38
C HIS A 108 -25.42 40.70 1.37
N MET A 109 -24.31 40.89 2.08
CA MET A 109 -24.12 42.06 2.96
C MET A 109 -24.02 43.37 2.18
N GLY A 110 -23.41 43.38 0.98
CA GLY A 110 -23.37 44.55 0.11
C GLY A 110 -24.75 44.97 -0.43
N LEU A 111 -25.67 44.03 -0.61
CA LEU A 111 -27.06 44.31 -1.00
C LEU A 111 -27.93 44.76 0.19
N LEU A 112 -27.58 44.40 1.42
CA LEU A 112 -28.27 44.81 2.65
C LEU A 112 -27.88 46.21 3.14
N LEU A 113 -26.80 46.79 2.61
CA LEU A 113 -26.29 48.11 2.97
C LEU A 113 -26.66 49.22 1.95
N LEU A 114 -27.51 48.91 0.96
CA LEU A 114 -28.10 49.84 -0.01
C LEU A 114 -29.61 49.99 0.26
#